data_AF-A0AAX1G9R6-F1
#
_entry.id   AF-A0AAX1G9R6-F1
#
_cell.length_a   1.000
_cell.length_b   1.000
_cell.length_c   1.000
_cell.angle_alpha   90.00
_cell.angle_beta   90.00
_cell.angle_gamma   90.00
#
_symmetry.space_group_name_H-M   'P 1'
#
loop_
_entity.id
_entity.type
_entity.pdbx_description
1 polymer ?
#
loop_
_entity_poly.entity_id
_entity_poly.type
_entity_poly.pdbx_seq_one_letter_code
_entity_poly.pdbx_strand_id
1 'polypeptide(L)' 'MRKPAYHVFVTQESQPDVQGETNTYWTKVGVAFAHNGKPGLNIVLIPGIAVSGRLVLLEPREESDISQDAAAT' A
#
# COMPACT_ATOMS: atom_id res chain seq x y z
N MET A 1 2.87 17.41 12.47
CA MET A 1 2.13 16.15 12.24
C MET A 1 3.10 14.99 12.41
N ARG A 2 2.78 13.98 13.23
CA ARG A 2 3.66 12.83 13.45
C ARG A 2 3.77 12.04 12.13
N LYS A 3 4.97 11.60 11.74
CA LYS A 3 5.14 10.79 10.53
C LYS A 3 4.22 9.56 10.58
N PRO A 4 3.58 9.17 9.46
CA PRO A 4 2.78 7.96 9.42
C PRO A 4 3.63 6.74 9.74
N ALA A 5 3.09 5.85 10.57
CA ALA A 5 3.75 4.60 10.92
C ALA A 5 3.68 3.60 9.77
N TYR A 6 2.60 3.65 8.99
CA TYR A 6 2.38 2.75 7.85
C TYR A 6 1.74 3.47 6.66
N HIS A 7 2.09 3.02 5.45
CA HIS A 7 1.30 3.20 4.25
C HIS A 7 0.25 2.09 4.15
N VAL A 8 -0.96 2.47 3.73
CA VAL A 8 -2.08 1.54 3.58
C VAL A 8 -2.35 1.32 2.11
N PHE A 9 -2.44 0.05 1.70
CA PHE A 9 -2.63 -0.37 0.32
C PHE A 9 -3.84 -1.28 0.16
N VAL A 10 -4.40 -1.30 -1.04
CA VAL A 10 -5.23 -2.40 -1.55
C VAL A 10 -4.42 -3.11 -2.63
N THR A 11 -4.50 -4.44 -2.64
CA THR A 11 -3.84 -5.29 -3.64
C THR A 11 -4.87 -5.91 -4.56
N GLN A 12 -4.60 -5.88 -5.86
CA GLN A 12 -5.40 -6.56 -6.87
C GLN A 12 -4.50 -7.42 -7.74
N GLU A 13 -4.79 -8.72 -7.80
CA GLU A 13 -4.11 -9.62 -8.74
C GLU A 13 -4.60 -9.36 -10.15
N SER A 14 -3.67 -9.31 -11.10
CA SER A 14 -3.99 -9.24 -12.52
C SER A 14 -4.52 -10.58 -12.99
N GLN A 15 -5.30 -10.56 -14.08
CA GLN A 15 -5.51 -11.80 -14.82
C GLN A 15 -4.16 -12.29 -15.36
N PRO A 16 -3.96 -13.62 -15.46
CA PRO A 16 -2.76 -14.17 -16.09
C PRO A 16 -2.64 -13.64 -17.52
N ASP A 17 -1.44 -13.22 -17.91
CA ASP A 17 -1.18 -12.82 -19.28
C ASP A 17 -1.07 -14.02 -20.23
N VAL A 18 -0.73 -13.77 -21.50
CA VAL A 18 -0.57 -14.83 -22.52
C VAL A 18 0.54 -15.83 -22.21
N GLN A 19 1.47 -15.49 -21.30
CA GLN A 19 2.56 -16.35 -20.82
C GLN A 19 2.21 -17.01 -19.47
N GLY A 20 1.05 -16.71 -18.89
CA GLY A 20 0.58 -17.24 -17.61
C GLY A 20 1.12 -16.50 -16.40
N GLU A 21 1.79 -15.36 -16.58
CA GLU A 21 2.32 -14.56 -15.48
C GLU A 21 1.21 -13.73 -14.83
N THR A 22 1.24 -13.64 -13.50
CA THR A 22 0.31 -12.81 -12.72
C THR A 22 1.09 -11.73 -11.99
N ASN A 23 0.56 -10.51 -12.05
CA ASN A 23 1.13 -9.35 -11.36
C ASN A 23 0.20 -8.92 -10.24
N THR A 24 0.75 -8.33 -9.19
CA THR A 24 -0.06 -7.71 -8.13
C THR A 24 0.02 -6.19 -8.25
N TYR A 25 -1.11 -5.54 -8.49
CA TYR A 25 -1.22 -4.09 -8.45
C TYR A 25 -1.43 -3.61 -7.02
N TRP A 26 -0.52 -2.76 -6.55
CA TRP A 26 -0.55 -2.17 -5.21
C TRP A 26 -0.99 -0.73 -5.31
N THR A 27 -2.22 -0.44 -4.85
CA THR A 27 -2.74 0.93 -4.84
C THR A 27 -2.65 1.48 -3.42
N LYS A 28 -1.89 2.56 -3.21
CA LYS A 28 -1.85 3.26 -1.92
C LYS A 28 -3.17 4.00 -1.72
N VAL A 29 -3.89 3.69 -0.65
CA VAL A 29 -5.22 4.23 -0.36
C VAL A 29 -5.26 5.10 0.89
N GLY A 30 -4.19 5.11 1.67
CA GLY A 30 -4.14 5.90 2.89
C GLY A 30 -2.85 5.72 3.69
N VAL A 31 -2.93 6.14 4.94
CA VAL A 31 -1.87 6.03 5.95
C VAL A 31 -2.45 5.57 7.27
N ALA A 32 -1.63 4.94 8.12
CA ALA A 32 -2.03 4.53 9.45
C ALA A 32 -1.08 5.01 10.54
N PHE A 33 -1.64 5.21 11.73
CA PHE A 33 -0.94 5.71 12.92
C PHE A 33 -1.40 4.94 14.16
N ALA A 34 -0.52 4.84 15.17
CA ALA A 34 -0.88 4.28 16.47
C ALA A 34 -2.06 5.07 17.10
N HIS A 35 -3.03 4.35 17.66
CA HIS A 35 -4.22 4.97 18.26
C HIS A 35 -3.89 5.60 19.62
N ASN A 36 -3.41 6.85 19.62
CA ASN A 36 -3.28 7.73 20.80
C ASN A 36 -2.89 7.03 22.13
N GLY A 37 -1.88 6.15 22.09
CA GLY A 37 -1.37 5.44 23.28
C GLY A 37 -2.16 4.22 23.73
N LYS A 38 -3.22 3.84 23.01
CA LYS A 38 -3.93 2.56 23.20
C LYS A 38 -3.48 1.54 22.14
N PRO A 39 -3.68 0.24 22.40
CA PRO A 39 -3.49 -0.78 21.39
C PRO A 39 -4.37 -0.52 20.16
N GLY A 40 -3.80 -0.72 18.96
CA GLY A 40 -4.50 -0.57 17.69
C GLY A 40 -4.02 0.59 16.81
N LEU A 41 -4.61 0.69 15.61
CA LEU A 41 -4.23 1.65 14.58
C LEU A 41 -5.45 2.44 14.11
N ASN A 42 -5.25 3.74 13.88
CA ASN A 42 -6.17 4.58 13.13
C ASN A 42 -5.73 4.57 11.66
N ILE A 43 -6.69 4.36 10.75
CA ILE A 43 -6.47 4.44 9.31
C ILE A 43 -7.14 5.71 8.79
N VAL A 44 -6.37 6.52 8.06
CA VAL A 44 -6.88 7.68 7.33
C VAL A 44 -6.82 7.33 5.85
N LEU A 45 -7.99 7.15 5.25
CA LEU A 45 -8.13 6.97 3.81
C LEU A 45 -8.03 8.32 3.10
N ILE A 46 -7.58 8.30 1.85
CA ILE A 46 -7.66 9.46 0.97
C ILE A 46 -9.15 9.86 0.86
N PRO A 47 -9.52 11.14 1.07
CA PRO A 47 -10.92 11.55 0.98
C PRO A 47 -11.54 11.24 -0.39
N GLY A 48 -12.80 10.83 -0.40
CA GLY A 48 -13.56 10.59 -1.63
C GLY A 48 -13.32 9.24 -2.31
N ILE A 49 -12.51 8.35 -1.73
CA ILE A 49 -12.32 7.00 -2.26
C ILE A 49 -13.30 6.01 -1.64
N ALA A 50 -13.72 5.03 -2.43
CA ALA A 50 -14.32 3.80 -1.93
C ALA A 50 -13.31 2.66 -2.10
N VAL A 51 -13.13 1.87 -1.05
CA VAL A 51 -12.25 0.70 -1.06
C VAL A 51 -13.00 -0.52 -0.53
N SER A 52 -12.72 -1.69 -1.10
CA SER A 52 -13.29 -2.97 -0.68
C SER A 52 -12.22 -4.04 -0.59
N GLY A 53 -12.43 -5.04 0.26
CA GLY A 53 -11.53 -6.17 0.42
C GLY A 53 -10.48 -5.94 1.51
N ARG A 54 -9.23 -6.31 1.23
CA ARG A 54 -8.14 -6.34 2.22
C ARG A 54 -7.32 -5.05 2.16
N LEU A 55 -7.12 -4.42 3.33
CA LEU A 55 -6.13 -3.38 3.52
C LEU A 55 -4.81 -4.01 3.99
N VAL A 56 -3.71 -3.65 3.33
CA VAL A 56 -2.36 -4.08 3.69
C VAL A 56 -1.60 -2.88 4.23
N LEU A 57 -1.04 -2.99 5.43
CA LEU A 57 -0.32 -1.92 6.11
C LEU A 57 1.16 -2.26 6.12
N LEU A 58 1.98 -1.42 5.49
CA LEU A 58 3.44 -1.61 5.39
C LEU A 58 4.15 -0.35 5.87
N GLU A 59 5.30 -0.51 6.51
CA GLU A 59 6.13 0.63 6.89
C GLU A 59 6.55 1.41 5.63
N PRO A 60 6.67 2.74 5.69
CA PRO A 60 7.22 3.51 4.58
C PRO A 60 8.63 2.99 4.25
N ARG A 61 8.84 2.55 3.00
CA ARG A 61 10.19 2.25 2.52
C ARG A 61 11.01 3.53 2.50
N GLU A 62 12.29 3.44 2.86
CA GLU A 62 13.21 4.53 2.62
C GLU A 62 13.39 4.69 1.10
N GLU A 63 13.51 5.93 0.62
CA GLU A 63 13.46 6.31 -0.80
C GLU A 63 14.57 5.68 -1.66
N SER A 64 15.51 4.97 -1.04
CA SER A 64 16.66 4.31 -1.63
C SER A 64 16.33 3.06 -2.48
N ASP A 65 15.12 2.50 -2.40
CA ASP A 65 14.77 1.21 -3.02
C ASP A 65 13.97 1.30 -4.34
N ILE A 66 13.68 2.49 -4.87
CA ILE A 66 12.79 2.66 -6.04
C ILE A 66 13.57 2.66 -7.38
N SER A 67 14.90 2.54 -7.36
CA SER A 67 15.72 2.70 -8.58
C SER A 67 15.98 1.45 -9.42
N GLN A 68 15.34 0.29 -9.17
CA GLN A 68 15.78 -0.98 -9.77
C GLN A 68 14.65 -1.91 -10.29
N ASP A 69 13.52 -1.38 -10.79
CA ASP A 69 12.54 -2.27 -11.45
C ASP A 69 11.86 -1.67 -12.71
N ALA A 70 12.36 -0.54 -13.22
CA ALA A 70 11.87 0.09 -14.45
C ALA A 70 12.86 -0.05 -15.64
N ALA A 71 13.83 -0.96 -15.55
CA ALA A 71 14.83 -1.17 -16.60
C ALA A 71 15.06 -2.66 -16.87
N ALA A 72 14.03 -3.34 -17.38
CA ALA A 72 14.21 -4.54 -18.17
C ALA A 72 13.32 -4.39 -19.42
N THR A 73 13.90 -3.81 -20.48
CA THR A 73 13.41 -3.86 -21.87
C THR A 73 14.38 -4.70 -22.67
#